data_AF-A0A0Q7FJW1-F1
#
_entry.id   AF-A0A0Q7FJW1-F1
#
_cell.length_a   1.000
_cell.length_b   1.000
_cell.length_c   1.000
_cell.angle_alpha   90.00
_cell.angle_beta   90.00
_cell.angle_gamma   90.00
#
_symmetry.space_group_name_H-M   'P 1'
#
loop_
_entity.id
_entity.type
_entity.pdbx_description
1 polymer ?
#
loop_
_entity_poly.entity_id
_entity_poly.type
_entity_poly.pdbx_seq_one_letter_code
_entity_poly.pdbx_strand_id
1 'polypeptide(L)'
;MKLLKKEIDIIFKKRIEKKDEDLFVMKYNVLSKKIKGLIKSFTVDAKRFKELLLANEGKSYCKFYFLEKNNTLNIGLSFSDNIDCPIIDEDILYVLNNDLLIESDSVNFNNLVNAFEIGIGSELEQLTKIKTSLVYYDFDIVNTYVATLGLHFPLNQLKFNMLQFRNADLDDIIIPCSIGKDGRISFCVHALINRQDDKNVLVESDGYDLGNLRP
;
A
#
# COMPACT_ATOMS: atom_id res chain seq x y z
N MET A 1 31.65 -19.79 -5.45
CA MET A 1 31.46 -18.79 -4.39
C MET A 1 29.95 -18.61 -4.18
N LYS A 2 29.35 -19.25 -3.18
CA LYS A 2 27.93 -19.04 -2.84
C LYS A 2 27.83 -17.66 -2.19
N LEU A 3 27.14 -16.72 -2.85
CA LEU A 3 26.81 -15.43 -2.26
C LEU A 3 26.08 -15.67 -0.95
N LEU A 4 26.74 -15.35 0.16
CA LEU A 4 26.11 -15.21 1.47
C LEU A 4 25.01 -14.16 1.30
N LYS A 5 23.75 -14.61 1.22
CA LYS A 5 22.59 -13.75 1.51
C LYS A 5 22.77 -13.33 2.96
N LYS A 6 23.43 -12.19 3.16
CA LYS A 6 23.31 -11.46 4.42
C LYS A 6 21.81 -11.21 4.56
N GLU A 7 21.18 -11.73 5.61
CA GLU A 7 19.80 -11.35 5.93
C GLU A 7 19.84 -9.84 6.20
N ILE A 8 19.39 -9.09 5.20
CA ILE A 8 19.18 -7.66 5.32
C ILE A 8 17.82 -7.55 6.01
N ASP A 9 17.82 -7.00 7.22
CA ASP A 9 16.59 -6.69 7.92
C ASP A 9 15.97 -5.45 7.27
N ILE A 10 15.13 -5.67 6.26
CA ILE A 10 14.42 -4.60 5.56
C ILE A 10 13.19 -4.26 6.41
N ILE A 11 13.24 -3.17 7.17
CA ILE A 11 12.14 -2.82 8.07
C ILE A 11 11.10 -1.98 7.33
N PHE A 12 10.15 -2.67 6.73
CA PHE A 12 8.74 -2.29 6.84
C PHE A 12 8.24 -3.23 7.99
N LYS A 13 7.71 -2.75 9.15
CA LYS A 13 7.05 -3.49 10.32
C LYS A 13 6.97 -5.02 10.21
N LYS A 14 6.40 -5.62 9.15
CA LYS A 14 6.46 -7.08 8.98
C LYS A 14 6.57 -7.56 7.53
N ARG A 15 7.55 -8.43 7.28
CA ARG A 15 7.63 -9.29 6.10
C ARG A 15 6.43 -10.25 6.06
N ILE A 16 5.83 -10.44 4.89
CA ILE A 16 4.79 -11.43 4.66
C ILE A 16 5.42 -12.66 4.04
N GLU A 17 5.11 -13.85 4.55
CA GLU A 17 5.50 -15.08 3.88
C GLU A 17 4.74 -15.23 2.56
N LYS A 18 5.41 -15.71 1.51
CA LYS A 18 4.79 -15.78 0.18
C LYS A 18 3.48 -16.57 0.16
N LYS A 19 3.37 -17.63 0.95
CA LYS A 19 2.15 -18.44 1.09
C LYS A 19 0.96 -17.63 1.64
N ASP A 20 1.21 -16.71 2.57
CA ASP A 20 0.18 -15.89 3.20
C ASP A 20 -0.23 -14.75 2.26
N GLU A 21 0.76 -14.14 1.59
CA GLU A 21 0.52 -13.16 0.53
C GLU A 21 -0.35 -13.76 -0.58
N ASP A 22 -0.01 -14.95 -1.09
CA ASP A 22 -0.76 -15.63 -2.15
C ASP A 22 -2.20 -15.92 -1.73
N LEU A 23 -2.42 -16.31 -0.47
CA LEU A 23 -3.75 -16.51 0.09
C LEU A 23 -4.57 -15.21 0.10
N PHE A 24 -3.98 -14.11 0.58
CA PHE A 24 -4.66 -12.81 0.65
C PHE A 24 -4.92 -12.20 -0.73
N VAL A 25 -3.97 -12.35 -1.67
CA VAL A 25 -4.13 -11.96 -3.08
C VAL A 25 -5.27 -12.77 -3.72
N MET A 26 -5.31 -14.08 -3.48
CA MET A 26 -6.39 -14.93 -4.00
C MET A 26 -7.75 -14.46 -3.51
N LYS A 27 -7.87 -14.07 -2.23
CA LYS A 27 -9.13 -13.56 -1.66
C LYS A 27 -9.55 -12.24 -2.30
N TYR A 28 -8.61 -11.31 -2.43
CA TYR A 28 -8.85 -10.07 -3.17
C TYR A 28 -9.29 -10.32 -4.62
N ASN A 29 -8.68 -11.30 -5.30
CA ASN A 29 -9.07 -11.70 -6.66
C ASN A 29 -10.48 -12.30 -6.77
N VAL A 30 -11.06 -12.80 -5.68
CA VAL A 30 -12.47 -13.21 -5.64
C VAL A 30 -13.38 -11.99 -5.58
N LEU A 31 -13.01 -10.94 -4.82
CA LEU A 31 -13.73 -9.67 -4.79
C LEU A 31 -13.70 -8.97 -6.14
N SER A 32 -12.54 -8.91 -6.81
CA SER A 32 -12.39 -8.22 -8.11
C SER A 32 -13.16 -8.86 -9.26
N LYS A 33 -13.65 -10.09 -9.09
CA LYS A 33 -14.60 -10.71 -10.03
C LYS A 33 -16.04 -10.23 -9.83
N LYS A 34 -16.36 -9.65 -8.67
CA LYS A 34 -17.70 -9.18 -8.30
C LYS A 34 -17.84 -7.67 -8.40
N ILE A 35 -16.78 -6.93 -8.03
CA ILE A 35 -16.75 -5.47 -8.04
C ILE A 35 -15.92 -5.02 -9.24
N LYS A 36 -16.57 -4.30 -10.16
CA LYS A 36 -15.89 -3.72 -11.33
C LYS A 36 -15.01 -2.56 -10.87
N GLY A 37 -13.84 -2.41 -11.49
CA GLY A 37 -12.93 -1.30 -11.19
C GLY A 37 -11.91 -1.60 -10.09
N LEU A 38 -11.98 -2.75 -9.41
CA LEU A 38 -10.91 -3.16 -8.50
C LEU A 38 -9.60 -3.43 -9.26
N ILE A 39 -8.53 -2.76 -8.83
CA ILE A 39 -7.17 -2.93 -9.37
C ILE A 39 -6.41 -3.94 -8.50
N LYS A 40 -5.58 -4.78 -9.14
CA LYS A 40 -4.76 -5.78 -8.46
C LYS A 40 -3.48 -5.23 -7.85
N SER A 41 -2.90 -4.22 -8.47
CA SER A 41 -1.67 -3.59 -7.99
C SER A 41 -1.50 -2.18 -8.53
N PHE A 42 -0.84 -1.34 -7.73
CA PHE A 42 -0.34 -0.03 -8.16
C PHE A 42 1.17 -0.06 -8.25
N THR A 43 1.74 0.76 -9.11
CA THR A 43 3.18 1.01 -9.16
C THR A 43 3.43 2.48 -8.84
N VAL A 44 4.44 2.77 -8.05
CA VAL A 44 4.87 4.11 -7.71
C VAL A 44 6.34 4.25 -8.08
N ASP A 45 6.68 5.30 -8.81
CA ASP A 45 8.07 5.64 -9.13
C ASP A 45 8.85 5.89 -7.83
N ALA A 46 9.91 5.11 -7.63
CA ALA A 46 10.63 5.13 -6.36
C ALA A 46 11.45 6.41 -6.17
N LYS A 47 11.91 7.04 -7.28
CA LYS A 47 12.63 8.30 -7.21
C LYS A 47 11.70 9.41 -6.74
N ARG A 48 10.53 9.54 -7.36
CA ARG A 48 9.50 10.50 -6.98
C ARG A 48 9.06 10.27 -5.54
N PHE A 49 8.82 9.02 -5.14
CA PHE A 49 8.42 8.74 -3.76
C PHE A 49 9.49 9.14 -2.74
N LYS A 50 10.79 8.93 -3.03
CA LYS A 50 11.91 9.41 -2.20
C LYS A 50 11.94 10.93 -2.12
N GLU A 51 11.78 11.63 -3.24
CA GLU A 51 11.73 13.10 -3.26
C GLU A 51 10.59 13.63 -2.39
N LEU A 52 9.43 12.97 -2.43
CA LEU A 52 8.29 13.33 -1.58
C LEU A 52 8.57 13.09 -0.10
N LEU A 53 9.20 11.97 0.26
CA LEU A 53 9.61 11.73 1.66
C LEU A 53 10.54 12.84 2.15
N LEU A 54 11.58 13.17 1.38
CA LEU A 54 12.52 14.24 1.73
C LEU A 54 11.84 15.61 1.88
N ALA A 55 10.91 15.95 0.98
CA ALA A 55 10.20 17.22 1.00
C ALA A 55 9.23 17.36 2.19
N ASN A 56 8.85 16.24 2.80
CA ASN A 56 7.89 16.18 3.90
C ASN A 56 8.52 15.65 5.20
N GLU A 57 9.86 15.74 5.32
CA GLU A 57 10.57 15.48 6.57
C GLU A 57 10.03 16.39 7.67
N GLY A 58 9.54 15.77 8.75
CA GLY A 58 8.89 16.46 9.87
C GLY A 58 7.40 16.18 10.01
N LYS A 59 6.77 15.55 9.00
CA LYS A 59 5.41 15.01 9.15
C LYS A 59 5.42 13.72 9.95
N SER A 60 4.37 13.50 10.73
CA SER A 60 4.27 12.33 11.62
C SER A 60 3.84 11.05 10.90
N TYR A 61 2.99 11.17 9.87
CA TYR A 61 2.34 10.03 9.22
C TYR A 61 2.37 10.09 7.70
N CYS A 62 2.47 8.91 7.08
CA CYS A 62 2.14 8.67 5.68
C CYS A 62 0.80 7.92 5.62
N LYS A 63 -0.24 8.52 5.04
CA LYS A 63 -1.57 7.91 4.90
C LYS A 63 -1.87 7.61 3.45
N PHE A 64 -2.27 6.38 3.15
CA PHE A 64 -2.64 5.94 1.83
C PHE A 64 -4.15 5.75 1.77
N TYR A 65 -4.84 6.66 1.09
CA TYR A 65 -6.29 6.63 0.93
C TYR A 65 -6.67 5.80 -0.29
N PHE A 66 -7.73 4.99 -0.16
CA PHE A 66 -8.40 4.42 -1.31
C PHE A 66 -9.27 5.50 -1.96
N LEU A 67 -9.07 5.68 -3.25
CA LEU A 67 -9.73 6.68 -4.08
C LEU A 67 -10.45 5.99 -5.22
N GLU A 68 -11.44 6.66 -5.81
CA GLU A 68 -12.04 6.20 -7.05
C GLU A 68 -11.88 7.27 -8.13
N LYS A 69 -11.25 6.87 -9.24
CA LYS A 69 -11.02 7.73 -10.40
C LYS A 69 -11.47 6.99 -11.64
N ASN A 70 -12.43 7.55 -12.38
CA ASN A 70 -12.99 6.93 -13.58
C ASN A 70 -13.53 5.51 -13.33
N ASN A 71 -14.34 5.35 -12.26
CA ASN A 71 -14.95 4.07 -11.85
C ASN A 71 -13.92 2.94 -11.61
N THR A 72 -12.72 3.31 -11.19
CA THR A 72 -11.60 2.40 -10.96
C THR A 72 -10.91 2.78 -9.66
N LEU A 73 -10.54 1.78 -8.87
CA LEU A 73 -9.78 1.96 -7.63
C LEU A 73 -8.46 2.65 -7.94
N ASN A 74 -8.14 3.67 -7.18
CA ASN A 74 -6.87 4.39 -7.21
C ASN A 74 -6.35 4.58 -5.77
N ILE A 75 -5.13 5.09 -5.64
CA ILE A 75 -4.55 5.45 -4.34
C ILE A 75 -4.19 6.93 -4.29
N GLY A 76 -4.43 7.53 -3.13
CA GLY A 76 -3.92 8.83 -2.73
C GLY A 76 -2.94 8.68 -1.58
N LEU A 77 -2.01 9.62 -1.46
CA LEU A 77 -1.08 9.74 -0.34
C LEU A 77 -1.30 11.08 0.34
N SER A 78 -1.32 11.09 1.67
CA SER A 78 -1.11 12.30 2.45
C SER A 78 0.07 12.18 3.39
N PHE A 79 0.78 13.29 3.58
CA PHE A 79 1.66 13.48 4.73
C PHE A 79 0.96 14.37 5.75
N SER A 80 0.84 13.88 6.98
CA SER A 80 -0.05 14.44 7.99
C SER A 80 0.57 14.37 9.38
N ASP A 81 0.20 15.31 10.25
CA ASP A 81 0.51 15.27 11.69
C ASP A 81 -0.67 14.76 12.54
N ASN A 82 -1.78 14.45 11.88
CA ASN A 82 -2.97 13.93 12.51
C ASN A 82 -3.00 12.41 12.36
N ILE A 83 -3.22 11.66 13.43
CA ILE A 83 -3.41 10.19 13.35
C ILE A 83 -4.81 9.81 12.89
N ASP A 84 -5.78 10.72 13.02
CA ASP A 84 -7.17 10.45 12.68
C ASP A 84 -7.37 10.37 11.15
N CYS A 85 -8.45 9.70 10.77
CA CYS A 85 -8.76 9.40 9.37
C CYS A 85 -9.09 10.64 8.51
N PRO A 86 -9.82 11.66 9.03
CA PRO A 86 -10.17 12.83 8.24
C PRO A 86 -8.94 13.58 7.72
N ILE A 87 -9.07 14.06 6.49
CA ILE A 87 -8.12 14.99 5.89
C ILE A 87 -8.30 16.34 6.59
N ILE A 88 -7.19 16.96 6.98
CA ILE A 88 -7.15 18.29 7.60
C ILE A 88 -6.42 19.28 6.68
N ASP A 89 -6.58 20.58 6.95
CA ASP A 89 -6.06 21.63 6.08
C ASP A 89 -4.53 21.62 5.98
N GLU A 90 -3.83 21.11 7.00
CA GLU A 90 -2.37 20.98 7.05
C GLU A 90 -1.82 19.71 6.36
N ASP A 91 -2.70 18.86 5.81
CA ASP A 91 -2.28 17.66 5.07
C ASP A 91 -1.75 18.03 3.69
N ILE A 92 -0.65 17.38 3.31
CA ILE A 92 -0.05 17.54 1.99
C ILE A 92 -0.47 16.35 1.13
N LEU A 93 -1.24 16.62 0.08
CA LEU A 93 -2.04 15.62 -0.62
C LEU A 93 -1.51 15.31 -2.02
N TYR A 94 -1.43 14.02 -2.36
CA TYR A 94 -0.99 13.54 -3.66
C TYR A 94 -1.93 12.46 -4.19
N VAL A 95 -2.25 12.51 -5.47
CA VAL A 95 -3.04 11.47 -6.16
C VAL A 95 -2.11 10.72 -7.11
N LEU A 96 -2.21 9.39 -7.11
CA LEU A 96 -1.47 8.58 -8.09
C LEU A 96 -2.06 8.80 -9.48
N ASN A 97 -1.18 9.14 -10.43
CA ASN A 97 -1.51 9.22 -11.85
C ASN A 97 -0.45 8.47 -12.65
N ASN A 98 -0.87 7.36 -13.27
CA ASN A 98 0.02 6.32 -13.79
C ASN A 98 0.88 5.74 -12.66
N ASP A 99 2.13 6.15 -12.56
CA ASP A 99 3.10 5.75 -11.54
C ASP A 99 3.65 6.94 -10.73
N LEU A 100 3.16 8.15 -10.99
CA LEU A 100 3.63 9.36 -10.32
C LEU A 100 2.59 9.87 -9.32
N LEU A 101 3.06 10.17 -8.11
CA LEU A 101 2.30 10.91 -7.11
C LEU A 101 2.36 12.40 -7.42
N ILE A 102 1.22 12.94 -7.85
CA ILE A 102 1.03 14.34 -8.27
C ILE A 102 0.25 15.06 -7.19
N GLU A 103 0.69 16.27 -6.84
CA GLU A 103 0.05 17.11 -5.83
C GLU A 103 -1.42 17.38 -6.21
N SER A 104 -2.29 17.37 -5.21
CA SER A 104 -3.72 17.63 -5.35
C SER A 104 -4.15 18.64 -4.31
N ASP A 105 -5.09 19.51 -4.66
CA ASP A 105 -5.82 20.28 -3.65
C ASP A 105 -6.79 19.38 -2.86
N SER A 106 -7.23 19.89 -1.71
CA SER A 106 -8.14 19.19 -0.80
C SER A 106 -9.53 18.97 -1.40
N VAL A 107 -10.01 19.85 -2.28
CA VAL A 107 -11.33 19.72 -2.91
C VAL A 107 -11.35 18.51 -3.85
N ASN A 108 -10.39 18.44 -4.76
CA ASN A 108 -10.22 17.33 -5.69
C ASN A 108 -9.96 16.02 -4.94
N PHE A 109 -9.09 16.02 -3.93
CA PHE A 109 -8.79 14.82 -3.17
C PHE A 109 -10.03 14.30 -2.43
N ASN A 110 -10.78 15.18 -1.74
CA ASN A 110 -12.02 14.81 -1.06
C ASN A 110 -13.08 14.30 -2.04
N ASN A 111 -13.18 14.86 -3.25
CA ASN A 111 -14.09 14.35 -4.27
C ASN A 111 -13.76 12.91 -4.68
N LEU A 112 -12.47 12.56 -4.80
CA LEU A 112 -12.03 11.20 -5.13
C LEU A 112 -12.23 10.22 -3.97
N VAL A 113 -12.05 10.67 -2.72
CA VAL A 113 -12.40 9.89 -1.52
C VAL A 113 -13.90 9.63 -1.50
N ASN A 114 -14.72 10.67 -1.64
CA ASN A 114 -16.17 10.54 -1.64
C ASN A 114 -16.68 9.65 -2.78
N ALA A 115 -16.06 9.71 -3.96
CA ALA A 115 -16.36 8.82 -5.07
C ALA A 115 -16.11 7.35 -4.69
N PHE A 116 -14.98 7.06 -4.02
CA PHE A 116 -14.72 5.71 -3.51
C PHE A 116 -15.77 5.28 -2.49
N GLU A 117 -16.08 6.14 -1.52
CA GLU A 117 -17.04 5.84 -0.46
C GLU A 117 -18.42 5.45 -0.99
N ILE A 118 -18.94 6.18 -1.98
CA ILE A 118 -20.26 5.89 -2.56
C ILE A 118 -20.23 4.78 -3.63
N GLY A 119 -19.07 4.55 -4.25
CA GLY A 119 -18.86 3.58 -5.32
C GLY A 119 -18.25 2.27 -4.81
N ILE A 120 -17.01 2.01 -5.20
CA ILE A 120 -16.27 0.77 -4.91
C ILE A 120 -16.24 0.46 -3.40
N GLY A 121 -16.07 1.47 -2.56
CA GLY A 121 -16.04 1.35 -1.10
C GLY A 121 -17.36 0.82 -0.53
N SER A 122 -18.49 1.30 -1.02
CA SER A 122 -19.83 0.81 -0.65
C SER A 122 -20.03 -0.65 -1.08
N GLU A 123 -19.63 -1.02 -2.30
CA GLU A 123 -19.71 -2.41 -2.76
C GLU A 123 -18.81 -3.35 -1.94
N LEU A 124 -17.60 -2.89 -1.59
CA LEU A 124 -16.70 -3.62 -0.71
C LEU A 124 -17.34 -3.84 0.64
N GLU A 125 -17.89 -2.80 1.27
CA GLU A 125 -18.56 -2.90 2.57
C GLU A 125 -19.74 -3.88 2.53
N GLN A 126 -20.54 -3.89 1.47
CA GLN A 126 -21.64 -4.85 1.32
C GLN A 126 -21.16 -6.30 1.27
N LEU A 127 -20.03 -6.57 0.61
CA LEU A 127 -19.49 -7.93 0.44
C LEU A 127 -18.65 -8.40 1.64
N THR A 128 -17.89 -7.52 2.28
CA THR A 128 -16.98 -7.85 3.38
C THR A 128 -17.56 -7.58 4.75
N LYS A 129 -18.62 -6.76 4.83
CA LYS A 129 -19.22 -6.20 6.05
C LYS A 129 -18.27 -5.32 6.86
N ILE A 130 -17.15 -4.92 6.28
CA ILE A 130 -16.12 -4.14 6.97
C ILE A 130 -15.59 -3.05 6.05
N LYS A 131 -15.75 -1.81 6.50
CA LYS A 131 -15.23 -0.63 5.82
C LYS A 131 -13.74 -0.45 6.03
N THR A 132 -13.00 -0.23 4.95
CA THR A 132 -11.60 0.22 4.99
C THR A 132 -11.38 1.29 3.93
N SER A 133 -10.97 2.47 4.37
CA SER A 133 -10.83 3.64 3.49
C SER A 133 -9.40 4.15 3.40
N LEU A 134 -8.55 3.79 4.37
CA LEU A 134 -7.14 4.11 4.28
C LEU A 134 -6.25 3.11 5.03
N VAL A 135 -4.97 3.18 4.67
CA VAL A 135 -3.87 2.49 5.31
C VAL A 135 -2.84 3.52 5.75
N TYR A 136 -2.56 3.64 7.05
CA TYR A 136 -1.59 4.63 7.55
C TYR A 136 -0.38 4.01 8.23
N TYR A 137 0.69 4.82 8.24
CA TYR A 137 2.01 4.48 8.75
C TYR A 137 2.62 5.68 9.47
N ASP A 138 3.47 5.41 10.46
CA ASP A 138 4.40 6.42 10.96
C ASP A 138 5.39 6.75 9.83
N PHE A 139 5.65 8.03 9.62
CA PHE A 139 6.51 8.51 8.55
C PHE A 139 7.90 7.86 8.61
N ASP A 140 8.50 7.79 9.79
CA ASP A 140 9.84 7.25 9.99
C ASP A 140 9.98 5.80 9.56
N ILE A 141 8.92 4.98 9.72
CA ILE A 141 8.93 3.58 9.27
C ILE A 141 9.00 3.53 7.74
N VAL A 142 8.20 4.36 7.06
CA VAL A 142 8.21 4.42 5.59
C VAL A 142 9.54 4.94 5.08
N ASN A 143 10.06 6.00 5.69
CA ASN A 143 11.33 6.61 5.31
C ASN A 143 12.49 5.61 5.49
N THR A 144 12.55 4.93 6.64
CA THR A 144 13.57 3.92 6.95
C THR A 144 13.54 2.76 5.96
N TYR A 145 12.36 2.28 5.58
CA TYR A 145 12.21 1.22 4.59
C TYR A 145 12.78 1.60 3.23
N VAL A 146 12.36 2.76 2.71
CA VAL A 146 12.78 3.24 1.40
C VAL A 146 14.29 3.56 1.37
N ALA A 147 14.82 4.12 2.45
CA ALA A 147 16.25 4.37 2.61
C ALA A 147 17.04 3.06 2.63
N THR A 148 16.63 2.08 3.44
CA THR A 148 17.28 0.77 3.54
C THR A 148 17.27 0.05 2.20
N LEU A 149 16.12 0.02 1.50
CA LEU A 149 16.05 -0.55 0.15
C LEU A 149 17.02 0.14 -0.82
N GLY A 150 17.09 1.47 -0.78
CA GLY A 150 17.96 2.27 -1.64
C GLY A 150 19.46 2.03 -1.41
N LEU A 151 19.87 1.63 -0.19
CA LEU A 151 21.26 1.29 0.12
C LEU A 151 21.68 -0.06 -0.48
N HIS A 152 20.73 -0.98 -0.64
CA HIS A 152 21.02 -2.36 -1.02
C HIS A 152 20.68 -2.68 -2.48
N PHE A 153 19.75 -1.93 -3.07
CA PHE A 153 19.19 -2.26 -4.37
C PHE A 153 19.02 -1.01 -5.24
N PRO A 154 19.29 -1.09 -6.55
CA PRO A 154 18.91 -0.05 -7.51
C PRO A 154 17.39 -0.06 -7.71
N LEU A 155 16.69 0.50 -6.73
CA LEU A 155 15.23 0.55 -6.66
C LEU A 155 14.66 1.45 -7.77
N ASN A 156 13.83 0.87 -8.63
CA ASN A 156 13.18 1.58 -9.74
C ASN A 156 11.76 2.02 -9.35
N GLN A 157 10.95 1.06 -8.91
CA GLN A 157 9.55 1.28 -8.55
C GLN A 157 9.19 0.53 -7.27
N LEU A 158 8.14 0.99 -6.61
CA LEU A 158 7.46 0.26 -5.55
C LEU A 158 6.14 -0.27 -6.11
N LYS A 159 5.88 -1.56 -5.91
CA LYS A 159 4.65 -2.22 -6.34
C LYS A 159 3.79 -2.54 -5.13
N PHE A 160 2.60 -1.96 -5.11
CA PHE A 160 1.60 -2.10 -4.06
C PHE A 160 0.59 -3.15 -4.52
N ASN A 161 0.78 -4.41 -4.11
CA ASN A 161 -0.11 -5.51 -4.46
C ASN A 161 -1.31 -5.52 -3.51
N MET A 162 -2.52 -5.46 -4.06
CA MET A 162 -3.76 -5.43 -3.28
C MET A 162 -4.07 -6.79 -2.66
N LEU A 163 -4.50 -6.76 -1.41
CA LEU A 163 -4.75 -7.91 -0.55
C LEU A 163 -6.12 -7.79 0.10
N GLN A 164 -6.72 -8.92 0.43
CA GLN A 164 -7.81 -9.00 1.40
C GLN A 164 -7.34 -9.89 2.55
N PHE A 165 -7.29 -9.33 3.75
CA PHE A 165 -6.96 -10.10 4.94
C PHE A 165 -8.00 -11.18 5.17
N ARG A 166 -7.52 -12.34 5.59
CA ARG A 166 -8.40 -13.39 6.07
C ARG A 166 -7.80 -14.08 7.27
N ASN A 167 -8.57 -14.22 8.34
CA ASN A 167 -8.27 -15.24 9.35
C ASN A 167 -8.55 -16.59 8.67
N ALA A 168 -7.51 -17.39 8.47
CA ALA A 168 -7.67 -18.65 7.75
C ALA A 168 -8.74 -19.52 8.43
N ASP A 169 -9.77 -19.92 7.67
CA ASP A 169 -10.63 -21.06 8.01
C ASP A 169 -9.87 -22.37 7.73
N LEU A 170 -8.71 -22.52 8.36
CA LEU A 170 -7.94 -23.76 8.42
C LEU A 170 -7.65 -23.93 9.91
N ASP A 171 -8.24 -24.98 10.48
CA ASP A 171 -8.16 -25.37 11.88
C ASP A 171 -6.90 -24.82 12.59
N ASP A 172 -7.13 -23.88 13.52
CA ASP A 172 -6.21 -23.36 14.55
C ASP A 172 -5.05 -22.41 14.18
N ILE A 173 -4.86 -21.95 12.93
CA ILE A 173 -3.79 -20.97 12.66
C ILE A 173 -4.34 -19.55 12.53
N ILE A 174 -4.46 -18.87 13.69
CA ILE A 174 -4.58 -17.41 13.73
C ILE A 174 -3.23 -16.82 13.32
N ILE A 175 -3.17 -16.14 12.18
CA ILE A 175 -2.00 -15.35 11.81
C ILE A 175 -2.00 -14.10 12.71
N PRO A 176 -1.03 -13.91 13.64
CA PRO A 176 -1.14 -12.85 14.65
C PRO A 176 -1.27 -11.43 14.09
N CYS A 177 -0.83 -11.19 12.85
CA CYS A 177 -0.94 -9.89 12.19
C CYS A 177 -2.30 -9.62 11.50
N SER A 178 -3.24 -10.58 11.47
CA SER A 178 -4.58 -10.43 10.88
C SER A 178 -5.71 -10.29 11.91
N ILE A 179 -5.40 -10.38 13.21
CA ILE A 179 -6.40 -10.23 14.29
C ILE A 179 -7.06 -8.85 14.17
N GLY A 180 -8.40 -8.82 14.07
CA GLY A 180 -9.17 -7.59 13.88
C GLY A 180 -9.10 -6.97 12.47
N LYS A 181 -8.36 -7.59 11.55
CA LYS A 181 -8.24 -7.17 10.14
C LYS A 181 -9.00 -8.05 9.15
N ASP A 182 -9.55 -9.18 9.58
CA ASP A 182 -10.30 -10.11 8.73
C ASP A 182 -11.28 -9.39 7.79
N GLY A 183 -11.35 -9.80 6.53
CA GLY A 183 -12.22 -9.21 5.53
C GLY A 183 -11.80 -7.85 4.98
N ARG A 184 -10.93 -7.10 5.67
CA ARG A 184 -10.45 -5.78 5.22
C ARG A 184 -9.52 -5.90 4.02
N ILE A 185 -9.56 -4.88 3.16
CA ILE A 185 -8.60 -4.73 2.07
C ILE A 185 -7.38 -3.91 2.51
N SER A 186 -6.23 -4.18 1.92
CA SER A 186 -4.97 -3.46 2.11
C SER A 186 -4.07 -3.71 0.90
N PHE A 187 -2.79 -3.39 1.04
CA PHE A 187 -1.74 -3.79 0.10
C PHE A 187 -0.49 -4.26 0.82
N CYS A 188 0.31 -5.08 0.15
CA CYS A 188 1.72 -5.28 0.48
C CYS A 188 2.60 -4.55 -0.53
N VAL A 189 3.78 -4.15 -0.07
CA VAL A 189 4.75 -3.41 -0.88
C VAL A 189 5.90 -4.32 -1.26
N HIS A 190 6.21 -4.34 -2.55
CA HIS A 190 7.38 -4.98 -3.14
C HIS A 190 8.27 -3.94 -3.79
N ALA A 191 9.58 -4.09 -3.62
CA ALA A 191 10.56 -3.35 -4.42
C ALA A 191 10.68 -4.01 -5.79
N LEU A 192 10.60 -3.20 -6.85
CA LEU A 192 10.98 -3.61 -8.21
C LEU A 192 12.39 -3.11 -8.50
N ILE A 193 13.31 -4.05 -8.63
CA ILE A 193 14.76 -3.81 -8.65
C ILE A 193 15.31 -4.23 -10.01
N ASN A 194 16.13 -3.37 -10.63
CA ASN A 194 16.83 -3.77 -11.85
C ASN A 194 17.84 -4.89 -11.56
N ARG A 195 17.78 -5.96 -12.35
CA ARG A 195 18.78 -7.03 -12.30
C ARG A 195 20.16 -6.44 -12.64
N GLN A 196 21.19 -6.84 -11.90
CA GLN A 196 22.53 -6.24 -12.06
C GLN A 196 23.15 -6.48 -13.45
N ASP A 197 22.82 -7.61 -14.05
CA ASP A 197 23.30 -8.08 -15.36
C ASP A 197 22.38 -7.68 -16.53
N ASP A 198 21.13 -7.32 -16.26
CA ASP A 198 20.22 -6.78 -17.27
C ASP A 198 19.27 -5.74 -16.65
N LYS A 199 19.56 -4.47 -16.95
CA LYS A 199 18.78 -3.32 -16.43
C LYS A 199 17.36 -3.24 -16.99
N ASN A 200 17.00 -4.08 -17.97
CA ASN A 200 15.64 -4.15 -18.50
C ASN A 200 14.78 -5.22 -17.80
N VAL A 201 15.37 -6.04 -16.92
CA VAL A 201 14.66 -7.06 -16.16
C VAL A 201 14.48 -6.59 -14.72
N LEU A 202 13.23 -6.45 -14.30
CA LEU A 202 12.88 -6.14 -12.92
C LEU A 202 12.71 -7.44 -12.11
N VAL A 203 13.35 -7.49 -10.94
CA VAL A 203 13.17 -8.52 -9.93
C VAL A 203 12.30 -7.95 -8.82
N GLU A 204 11.25 -8.67 -8.46
CA GLU A 204 10.34 -8.33 -7.37
C GLU A 204 10.89 -8.87 -6.04
N SER A 205 10.95 -8.03 -5.01
CA SER A 205 11.34 -8.45 -3.66
C SER A 205 10.25 -9.26 -2.97
N ASP A 206 10.57 -9.81 -1.80
CA ASP A 206 9.54 -10.25 -0.83
C ASP A 206 8.57 -9.11 -0.52
N GLY A 207 7.32 -9.46 -0.24
CA GLY A 207 6.26 -8.52 0.13
C GLY A 207 6.30 -8.14 1.62
N TYR A 208 6.00 -6.88 1.92
CA TYR A 208 5.91 -6.36 3.29
C TYR A 208 4.55 -5.67 3.50
N ASP A 209 3.84 -5.98 4.60
CA ASP A 209 2.56 -5.35 5.01
C ASP A 209 2.80 -4.56 6.28
N LEU A 210 2.25 -3.33 6.32
CA LEU A 210 2.46 -2.41 7.43
C LEU A 210 1.27 -1.67 7.96
N GLY A 211 0.12 -1.89 7.35
CA GLY A 211 -0.95 -0.94 7.46
C GLY A 211 -1.56 -0.96 8.84
N ASN A 212 -1.67 0.18 9.49
CA ASN A 212 -2.79 0.36 10.39
C ASN A 212 -4.01 0.68 9.51
N LEU A 213 -5.00 -0.20 9.53
CA LEU A 213 -6.20 -0.07 8.72
C LEU A 213 -7.20 0.79 9.46
N ARG A 214 -7.81 1.73 8.75
CA ARG A 214 -8.91 2.54 9.28
C ARG A 214 -10.12 2.51 8.33
N PRO A 215 -11.34 2.58 8.87
CA PRO A 215 -12.54 2.90 8.09
C PRO A 215 -12.48 4.28 7.44
#